data_AF-A0A355WJ58-F1
#
_entry.id   AF-A0A355WJ58-F1
#
_cell.length_a   1.000
_cell.length_b   1.000
_cell.length_c   1.000
_cell.angle_alpha   90.00
_cell.angle_beta   90.00
_cell.angle_gamma   90.00
#
_symmetry.space_group_name_H-M   'P 1'
#
loop_
_entity.id
_entity.type
_entity.pdbx_description
1 polymer ?
#
loop_
_entity_poly.entity_id
_entity_poly.type
_entity_poly.pdbx_seq_one_letter_code
_entity_poly.pdbx_strand_id
1 'polypeptide(L)'
;IHNFEDRSSSQIITHKELFKGHFNFVAREKRDEVQIEGDAVLGNFEERIIAYTEEQAKKEGERCMSCGMCFECDNCIIYCPQDAVFKVPKADRTLGRYVDTDYGRCIGCHICADVCPTGYIKMGLGE
;
A
#
# COMPACT_ATOMS: atom_id res chain seq x y z
N ILE A 1 11.92 23.59 -2.28
CA ILE A 1 12.80 22.41 -2.16
C ILE A 1 11.98 21.21 -2.63
N HIS A 2 12.03 20.91 -3.92
CA HIS A 2 11.37 19.72 -4.45
C HIS A 2 12.31 18.56 -4.17
N ASN A 3 11.97 17.78 -3.15
CA ASN A 3 12.71 16.58 -2.81
C ASN A 3 12.37 15.50 -3.83
N PHE A 4 13.05 15.53 -4.97
CA PHE A 4 12.93 14.57 -6.08
C PHE A 4 13.75 13.29 -5.86
N GLU A 5 14.25 13.05 -4.65
CA GLU A 5 14.90 11.77 -4.34
C GLU A 5 13.88 10.64 -4.47
N ASP A 6 14.16 9.69 -5.36
CA ASP A 6 13.39 8.46 -5.46
C ASP A 6 13.61 7.62 -4.20
N ARG A 7 12.69 7.75 -3.26
CA ARG A 7 12.68 7.01 -1.98
C ARG A 7 11.92 5.69 -2.09
N SER A 8 11.47 5.30 -3.28
CA SER A 8 10.67 4.08 -3.49
C SER A 8 11.39 2.85 -2.94
N SER A 9 12.70 2.74 -3.14
CA SER A 9 13.53 1.64 -2.64
C SER A 9 13.53 1.48 -1.11
N SER A 10 13.24 2.56 -0.37
CA SER A 10 13.22 2.58 1.10
C SER A 10 11.81 2.57 1.69
N GLN A 11 10.79 2.97 0.92
CA GLN A 11 9.43 3.21 1.40
C GLN A 11 8.38 2.27 0.77
N ILE A 12 8.70 1.67 -0.37
CA ILE A 12 7.80 0.81 -1.15
C ILE A 12 8.42 -0.58 -1.20
N ILE A 13 7.71 -1.56 -0.64
CA ILE A 13 8.14 -2.96 -0.74
C ILE A 13 7.78 -3.55 -2.11
N THR A 14 8.49 -4.60 -2.51
CA THR A 14 8.24 -5.26 -3.79
C THR A 14 7.06 -6.23 -3.70
N HIS A 15 6.50 -6.62 -4.86
CA HIS A 15 5.47 -7.66 -4.94
C HIS A 15 5.89 -9.04 -4.39
N LYS A 16 7.19 -9.25 -4.14
CA LYS A 16 7.73 -10.48 -3.56
C LYS A 16 7.60 -10.50 -2.04
N GLU A 17 7.55 -9.33 -1.41
CA GLU A 17 7.44 -9.16 0.04
C GLU A 17 5.98 -8.96 0.50
N LEU A 18 5.05 -8.70 -0.43
CA LEU A 18 3.63 -8.61 -0.13
C LEU A 18 3.03 -9.99 0.13
N PHE A 19 2.23 -10.13 1.18
CA PHE A 19 1.39 -11.31 1.36
C PHE A 19 0.12 -11.19 0.49
N LYS A 20 0.27 -11.50 -0.80
CA LYS A 20 -0.80 -11.39 -1.80
C LYS A 20 -2.07 -12.18 -1.46
N GLY A 21 -1.94 -13.24 -0.65
CA GLY A 21 -3.09 -14.05 -0.21
C GLY A 21 -4.08 -13.32 0.70
N HIS A 22 -3.68 -12.18 1.29
CA HIS A 22 -4.59 -11.32 2.05
C HIS A 22 -5.58 -10.55 1.17
N PHE A 23 -5.21 -10.30 -0.10
CA PHE A 23 -5.99 -9.45 -0.99
C PHE A 23 -6.79 -10.30 -1.97
N ASN A 24 -8.10 -10.06 -2.03
CA ASN A 24 -8.95 -10.68 -3.05
C ASN A 24 -8.53 -10.21 -4.44
N PHE A 25 -8.60 -11.12 -5.41
CA PHE A 25 -8.36 -10.75 -6.79
C PHE A 25 -9.47 -9.84 -7.30
N VAL A 26 -9.09 -8.64 -7.76
CA VAL A 26 -9.96 -7.72 -8.48
C VAL A 26 -9.23 -7.30 -9.75
N ALA A 27 -9.86 -7.53 -10.90
CA ALA A 27 -9.29 -7.14 -12.19
C ALA A 27 -9.13 -5.62 -12.28
N ARG A 28 -8.07 -5.18 -12.98
CA ARG A 28 -7.84 -3.75 -13.19
C ARG A 28 -8.85 -3.17 -14.17
N GLU A 29 -9.48 -2.07 -13.79
CA GLU A 29 -10.34 -1.31 -14.69
C GLU A 29 -9.47 -0.72 -15.81
N LYS A 30 -9.82 -0.96 -17.08
CA LYS A 30 -9.08 -0.37 -18.20
C LYS A 30 -9.71 0.97 -18.53
N ARG A 31 -8.89 2.01 -18.68
CA ARG A 31 -9.38 3.30 -19.18
C ARG A 31 -9.70 3.15 -20.66
N ASP A 32 -10.80 3.77 -21.05
CA ASP A 32 -11.15 3.90 -22.45
C ASP A 32 -10.28 4.97 -23.11
N GLU A 33 -10.22 4.92 -24.43
CA GLU A 33 -9.50 5.89 -25.23
C GLU A 33 -10.34 6.36 -26.41
N VAL A 34 -10.18 7.63 -26.77
CA VAL A 34 -10.75 8.18 -27.98
C VAL A 34 -9.97 7.62 -29.17
N GLN A 35 -10.69 6.89 -30.03
CA GLN A 35 -10.17 6.42 -31.31
C GLN A 35 -10.20 7.57 -32.31
N ILE A 36 -9.09 7.74 -33.03
CA ILE A 36 -8.94 8.78 -34.04
C ILE A 36 -8.63 8.08 -35.36
N GLU A 37 -9.47 8.31 -36.36
CA GLU A 37 -9.27 7.79 -37.72
C GLU A 37 -8.14 8.56 -38.43
N GLY A 38 -7.50 7.91 -39.42
CA GLY A 38 -6.23 8.38 -39.99
C GLY A 38 -6.24 9.80 -40.58
N ASP A 39 -7.37 10.23 -41.13
CA ASP A 39 -7.58 11.57 -41.68
C ASP A 39 -7.75 12.65 -40.60
N ALA A 40 -8.18 12.27 -39.39
CA ALA A 40 -8.40 13.16 -38.25
C ALA A 40 -7.19 13.27 -37.30
N VAL A 41 -6.05 12.65 -37.63
CA VAL A 41 -4.83 12.67 -36.79
C VAL A 41 -4.08 13.99 -36.92
N LEU A 42 -3.95 14.53 -38.13
CA LEU A 42 -3.16 15.74 -38.36
C LEU A 42 -3.87 16.97 -37.80
N GLY A 43 -3.22 17.63 -36.83
CA GLY A 43 -3.76 18.83 -36.18
C GLY A 43 -4.70 18.56 -34.99
N ASN A 44 -4.89 17.31 -34.60
CA ASN A 44 -5.66 16.94 -33.41
C ASN A 44 -4.75 16.82 -32.19
N PHE A 45 -5.01 17.64 -31.16
CA PHE A 45 -4.27 17.68 -29.89
C PHE A 45 -5.17 17.39 -28.68
N GLU A 46 -6.35 16.82 -28.92
CA GLU A 46 -7.28 16.45 -27.85
C GLU A 46 -6.74 15.28 -27.02
N GLU A 47 -7.14 15.22 -25.75
CA GLU A 47 -6.75 14.14 -24.85
C GLU A 47 -7.34 12.80 -25.33
N ARG A 48 -6.48 11.80 -25.52
CA ARG A 48 -6.92 10.48 -25.97
C ARG A 48 -7.40 9.58 -24.84
N ILE A 49 -6.84 9.71 -23.64
CA ILE A 49 -7.20 8.86 -22.50
C ILE A 49 -8.45 9.44 -21.85
N ILE A 50 -9.51 8.65 -21.80
CA ILE A 50 -10.72 9.05 -21.09
C ILE A 50 -10.45 8.86 -19.59
N ALA A 51 -10.52 9.97 -18.83
CA ALA A 51 -10.38 9.93 -17.39
C ALA A 51 -11.50 9.10 -16.74
N TYR A 52 -11.18 8.48 -15.61
CA TYR A 52 -12.20 7.80 -14.82
C TYR A 52 -13.25 8.78 -14.31
N THR A 53 -14.50 8.32 -14.25
CA THR A 53 -15.50 8.98 -13.40
C THR A 53 -15.05 8.94 -11.94
N GLU A 54 -15.62 9.81 -11.10
CA GLU A 54 -15.30 9.82 -9.67
C GLU A 54 -15.52 8.44 -9.02
N GLU A 55 -16.59 7.74 -9.40
CA GLU A 55 -16.92 6.41 -8.92
C GLU A 55 -15.86 5.37 -9.36
N GLN A 56 -15.48 5.38 -10.64
CA GLN A 56 -14.43 4.51 -11.17
C GLN A 56 -13.08 4.78 -10.48
N ALA A 57 -12.74 6.04 -10.22
CA ALA A 57 -11.51 6.42 -9.55
C ALA A 57 -11.47 5.93 -8.10
N LYS A 58 -12.59 6.05 -7.35
CA LYS A 58 -12.71 5.53 -5.98
C LYS A 58 -12.55 4.00 -5.96
N LYS A 59 -13.30 3.30 -6.82
CA LYS A 59 -13.25 1.84 -6.95
C LYS A 59 -11.84 1.33 -7.29
N GLU A 60 -11.13 2.01 -8.20
CA GLU A 60 -9.75 1.65 -8.53
C GLU A 60 -8.80 1.94 -7.36
N GLY A 61 -9.02 3.02 -6.61
CA GLY A 61 -8.26 3.34 -5.39
C GLY A 61 -8.40 2.31 -4.28
N GLU A 62 -9.58 1.70 -4.11
CA GLU A 62 -9.84 0.62 -3.15
C GLU A 62 -9.04 -0.66 -3.42
N ARG A 63 -8.48 -0.82 -4.64
CA ARG A 63 -7.60 -1.95 -4.98
C ARG A 63 -6.16 -1.75 -4.49
N CYS A 64 -5.84 -0.60 -3.88
CA CYS A 64 -4.51 -0.32 -3.34
C CYS A 64 -4.12 -1.33 -2.26
N MET A 65 -2.93 -1.93 -2.40
CA MET A 65 -2.40 -2.92 -1.45
C MET A 65 -1.54 -2.28 -0.34
N SER A 66 -1.51 -0.95 -0.20
CA SER A 66 -0.75 -0.22 0.82
C SER A 66 0.71 -0.69 0.96
N CYS A 67 1.40 -0.97 -0.15
CA CYS A 67 2.75 -1.52 -0.17
C CYS A 67 3.75 -0.72 0.69
N GLY A 68 4.15 -1.29 1.84
CA GLY A 68 5.08 -0.68 2.78
C GLY A 68 4.44 0.14 3.90
N MET A 69 3.10 0.28 3.92
CA MET A 69 2.36 1.07 4.90
C MET A 69 1.34 0.22 5.66
N CYS A 70 1.12 0.56 6.93
CA CYS A 70 0.04 -0.01 7.71
C CYS A 70 -1.32 0.50 7.19
N PHE A 71 -2.34 -0.34 7.19
CA PHE A 71 -3.73 0.01 6.84
C PHE A 71 -4.74 -0.52 7.88
N GLU A 72 -4.25 -0.76 9.11
CA GLU A 72 -5.08 -1.17 10.26
C GLU A 72 -5.84 -2.51 10.08
N CYS A 73 -5.23 -3.50 9.42
CA CYS A 73 -5.80 -4.85 9.32
C CYS A 73 -5.75 -5.67 10.62
N ASP A 74 -5.04 -5.18 11.63
CA ASP A 74 -4.94 -5.76 12.98
C ASP A 74 -4.34 -7.17 13.11
N ASN A 75 -3.94 -7.83 12.01
CA ASN A 75 -3.29 -9.14 12.06
C ASN A 75 -2.11 -9.19 13.04
N CYS A 76 -1.23 -8.20 12.97
CA CYS A 76 -0.04 -8.14 13.83
C CYS A 76 -0.37 -8.01 15.32
N ILE A 77 -1.52 -7.46 15.67
CA ILE A 77 -2.01 -7.35 17.05
C ILE A 77 -2.60 -8.70 17.46
N ILE A 78 -3.51 -9.25 16.64
CA ILE A 78 -4.24 -10.49 16.92
C ILE A 78 -3.29 -11.69 17.08
N TYR A 79 -2.26 -11.79 16.23
CA TYR A 79 -1.35 -12.92 16.23
C TYR A 79 -0.12 -12.72 17.15
N CYS A 80 0.02 -11.57 17.81
CA CYS A 80 1.14 -11.38 18.73
C CYS A 80 0.91 -12.21 20.00
N PRO A 81 1.75 -13.22 20.30
CA PRO A 81 1.53 -14.09 21.46
C PRO A 81 1.85 -13.41 22.80
N GLN A 82 2.37 -12.18 22.78
CA GLN A 82 2.80 -11.42 23.96
C GLN A 82 2.03 -10.10 24.13
N ASP A 83 1.03 -9.83 23.28
CA ASP A 83 0.33 -8.54 23.22
C ASP A 83 1.31 -7.35 23.15
N ALA A 84 2.42 -7.52 22.44
CA ALA A 84 3.48 -6.54 22.32
C ALA A 84 3.18 -5.48 21.24
N VAL A 85 2.32 -5.78 20.26
CA VAL A 85 1.95 -4.84 19.19
C VAL A 85 0.62 -4.18 19.54
N PHE A 86 0.56 -2.85 19.45
CA PHE A 86 -0.63 -2.08 19.81
C PHE A 86 -0.89 -0.90 18.85
N LYS A 87 -2.13 -0.40 18.84
CA LYS A 87 -2.48 0.77 18.01
C LYS A 87 -1.98 2.06 18.62
N VAL A 88 -1.38 2.91 17.80
CA VAL A 88 -0.96 4.26 18.20
C VAL A 88 -2.21 5.14 18.46
N PRO A 89 -2.21 5.99 19.51
CA PRO A 89 -3.29 6.94 19.77
C PRO A 89 -3.54 7.86 18.58
N LYS A 90 -4.80 8.22 18.32
CA LYS A 90 -5.17 9.03 17.14
C LYS A 90 -4.42 10.36 17.03
N ALA A 91 -4.06 10.97 18.16
CA ALA A 91 -3.30 12.22 18.20
C ALA A 91 -1.87 12.08 17.65
N ASP A 92 -1.29 10.88 17.73
CA ASP A 92 0.11 10.60 17.36
C ASP A 92 0.23 9.81 16.05
N ARG A 93 -0.90 9.46 15.41
CA ARG A 93 -0.93 8.70 14.16
C ARG A 93 -0.36 9.53 13.01
N THR A 94 0.52 8.91 12.24
CA THR A 94 0.93 9.41 10.92
C THR A 94 0.35 8.48 9.85
N LEU A 95 0.11 8.99 8.64
CA LEU A 95 -0.37 8.19 7.51
C LEU A 95 0.50 6.93 7.33
N GLY A 96 -0.14 5.77 7.30
CA GLY A 96 0.55 4.48 7.14
C GLY A 96 1.31 3.98 8.37
N ARG A 97 1.24 4.67 9.52
CA ARG A 97 1.93 4.32 10.77
C ARG A 97 0.94 4.28 11.93
N TYR A 98 0.27 3.15 12.06
CA TYR A 98 -0.87 3.00 12.98
C TYR A 98 -0.65 2.04 14.14
N VAL A 99 0.45 1.27 14.11
CA VAL A 99 0.81 0.34 15.17
C VAL A 99 2.26 0.57 15.60
N ASP A 100 2.52 0.30 16.88
CA ASP A 100 3.83 0.35 17.51
C ASP A 100 4.06 -0.92 18.34
N THR A 101 5.31 -1.15 18.77
CA THR A 101 5.74 -2.36 19.49
C THR A 101 6.32 -2.02 20.86
N ASP A 102 5.78 -2.63 21.91
CA ASP A 102 6.37 -2.67 23.24
C ASP A 102 7.54 -3.66 23.25
N TYR A 103 8.75 -3.14 23.11
CA TYR A 103 9.98 -3.93 23.12
C TYR A 103 10.27 -4.58 24.48
N GLY A 104 9.64 -4.16 25.57
CA GLY A 104 9.73 -4.83 26.87
C GLY A 104 8.96 -6.16 26.90
N ARG A 105 7.98 -6.34 26.02
CA ARG A 105 7.18 -7.58 25.87
C ARG A 105 7.56 -8.38 24.64
N CYS A 106 8.18 -7.75 23.64
CA CYS A 106 8.55 -8.40 22.40
C CYS A 106 9.65 -9.45 22.63
N ILE A 107 9.37 -10.69 22.24
CA ILE A 107 10.33 -11.81 22.33
C ILE A 107 11.03 -12.13 21.00
N GLY A 108 10.83 -11.31 19.95
CA GLY A 108 11.48 -11.52 18.65
C GLY A 108 11.01 -12.79 17.92
N CYS A 109 9.73 -13.17 18.05
CA CYS A 109 9.18 -14.38 17.39
C CYS A 109 8.84 -14.22 15.89
N HIS A 110 8.91 -13.00 15.35
CA HIS A 110 8.68 -12.64 13.94
C HIS A 110 7.25 -12.83 13.41
N ILE A 111 6.34 -13.45 14.18
CA ILE A 111 4.94 -13.70 13.77
C ILE A 111 4.25 -12.44 13.24
N CYS A 112 4.41 -11.29 13.92
CA CYS A 112 3.79 -10.04 13.50
C CYS A 112 4.27 -9.56 12.12
N ALA A 113 5.54 -9.81 11.77
CA ALA A 113 6.10 -9.51 10.46
C ALA A 113 5.56 -10.49 9.40
N ASP A 114 5.52 -11.79 9.70
CA ASP A 114 5.06 -12.82 8.78
C ASP A 114 3.58 -12.65 8.37
N VAL A 115 2.73 -12.20 9.29
CA VAL A 115 1.30 -11.97 9.05
C VAL A 115 0.98 -10.58 8.50
N CYS A 116 1.98 -9.70 8.36
CA CYS A 116 1.79 -8.34 7.87
C CYS A 116 1.66 -8.35 6.34
N PRO A 117 0.48 -8.02 5.77
CA PRO A 117 0.29 -8.25 4.35
C PRO A 117 0.96 -7.21 3.46
N THR A 118 1.29 -6.05 4.05
CA THR A 118 1.90 -4.92 3.37
C THR A 118 3.40 -4.81 3.63
N GLY A 119 3.98 -5.73 4.42
CA GLY A 119 5.38 -5.67 4.84
C GLY A 119 5.76 -4.41 5.62
N TYR A 120 4.78 -3.75 6.26
CA TYR A 120 5.01 -2.59 7.13
C TYR A 120 5.89 -2.93 8.34
N ILE A 121 5.69 -4.12 8.92
CA ILE A 121 6.52 -4.59 10.03
C ILE A 121 7.81 -5.19 9.44
N LYS A 122 8.94 -4.55 9.76
CA LYS A 122 10.28 -5.01 9.41
C LYS A 122 11.02 -5.41 10.70
N MET A 123 11.63 -6.59 10.70
CA MET A 123 12.46 -7.03 11.82
C MET A 123 13.86 -6.43 11.67
N GLY A 124 14.35 -5.73 12.70
CA GLY A 124 15.52 -4.85 12.62
C GLY A 124 16.70 -5.23 13.52
N LEU A 125 16.88 -6.51 13.84
CA LEU A 125 18.04 -6.98 14.63
C LEU A 125 18.78 -8.08 13.86
N GLY A 126 19.30 -7.78 12.66
CA GLY A 126 20.01 -8.80 11.87
C GLY A 126 20.56 -8.44 10.48
N GLU A 127 20.59 -7.16 10.09
CA GLU A 127 21.35 -6.69 8.91
C GLU A 127 22.21 -5.47 9.29
#